data_AF-A0A318LAZ4-F1
#
_entry.id   AF-A0A318LAZ4-F1
#
_cell.length_a   1.000
_cell.length_b   1.000
_cell.length_c   1.000
_cell.angle_alpha   90.00
_cell.angle_beta   90.00
_cell.angle_gamma   90.00
#
_symmetry.space_group_name_H-M   'P 1'
#
loop_
_entity.id
_entity.type
_entity.pdbx_description
1 polymer ?
#
loop_
_entity_poly.entity_id
_entity_poly.type
_entity_poly.pdbx_seq_one_letter_code
_entity_poly.pdbx_strand_id
1 'polypeptide(L)'
;MMGRTHALTGWCAGLAVAPFAGVTTLAQALVFAATTAGFALLPDLDHPGARASKLLGPLTGGLSWLLRKASAGLYAVTKGPRDERGKGTHRHLSHTVLFAVALGFATSAGTEAGGPWAVAGVVVFGLLLAEDALGDWLLPVSGGAVVWWVYENSSNALAELDAVTGLLGIAVALGCFTHCLGDAVTESGCPFLFPLPIAGETWYELRPPSWLRFRTGKGFENGFVFPAFAVLAVLLIPGVWTAVVGFVQDVLGGTTVEADS
;
A
#
# COMPACT_ATOMS: atom_id res chain seq x y z
N MET A 1 3.01 -12.84 8.33
CA MET A 1 3.15 -11.66 7.45
C MET A 1 1.96 -11.67 6.51
N MET A 2 1.18 -10.60 6.47
CA MET A 2 -0.02 -10.47 5.61
C MET A 2 0.33 -9.88 4.24
N GLY A 3 1.53 -10.12 3.69
CA GLY A 3 2.05 -9.38 2.54
C GLY A 3 1.06 -9.27 1.37
N ARG A 4 0.43 -10.38 0.97
CA ARG A 4 -0.62 -10.38 -0.07
C ARG A 4 -1.80 -9.48 0.26
N THR A 5 -2.31 -9.57 1.49
CA THR A 5 -3.46 -8.79 1.94
C THR A 5 -3.10 -7.32 2.10
N HIS A 6 -1.91 -6.98 2.62
CA HIS A 6 -1.46 -5.59 2.69
C HIS A 6 -1.33 -4.96 1.31
N ALA A 7 -0.66 -5.63 0.37
CA ALA A 7 -0.57 -5.15 -1.01
C ALA A 7 -1.96 -4.93 -1.63
N LEU A 8 -2.88 -5.87 -1.45
CA LEU A 8 -4.24 -5.81 -1.99
C LEU A 8 -5.09 -4.70 -1.34
N THR A 9 -5.00 -4.54 -0.02
CA THR A 9 -5.66 -3.43 0.69
C THR A 9 -5.07 -2.08 0.30
N GLY A 10 -3.75 -1.99 0.09
CA GLY A 10 -3.07 -0.81 -0.42
C GLY A 10 -3.52 -0.44 -1.83
N TRP A 11 -3.65 -1.42 -2.72
CA TRP A 11 -4.26 -1.24 -4.05
C TRP A 11 -5.66 -0.63 -3.95
N CYS A 12 -6.53 -1.23 -3.13
CA CYS A 12 -7.90 -0.74 -2.94
C CYS A 12 -7.93 0.68 -2.36
N ALA A 13 -7.10 0.95 -1.34
CA ALA A 13 -6.99 2.28 -0.75
C ALA A 13 -6.52 3.32 -1.78
N GLY A 14 -5.51 2.97 -2.60
CA GLY A 14 -5.01 3.82 -3.65
C GLY A 14 -6.08 4.16 -4.69
N LEU A 15 -6.82 3.18 -5.19
CA LEU A 15 -7.93 3.43 -6.13
C LEU A 15 -9.05 4.27 -5.52
N ALA A 16 -9.39 4.02 -4.25
CA ALA A 16 -10.44 4.77 -3.55
C ALA A 16 -10.04 6.23 -3.29
N VAL A 17 -8.77 6.49 -2.99
CA VAL A 17 -8.26 7.84 -2.66
C VAL A 17 -7.85 8.63 -3.89
N ALA A 18 -7.46 7.97 -4.99
CA ALA A 18 -6.97 8.60 -6.21
C ALA A 18 -7.81 9.81 -6.68
N PRO A 19 -9.16 9.73 -6.80
CA PRO A 19 -9.97 10.87 -7.21
C PRO A 19 -9.84 12.09 -6.28
N PHE A 20 -9.71 11.84 -4.97
CA PHE A 20 -9.55 12.90 -3.96
C PHE A 20 -8.14 13.49 -3.96
N ALA A 21 -7.15 12.77 -4.46
CA ALA A 21 -5.79 13.26 -4.68
C ALA A 21 -5.62 14.03 -6.00
N GLY A 22 -6.70 14.28 -6.74
CA GLY A 22 -6.64 14.96 -8.04
C GLY A 22 -6.21 14.07 -9.20
N VAL A 23 -6.18 12.74 -9.01
CA VAL A 23 -5.91 11.78 -10.07
C VAL A 23 -7.16 11.61 -10.92
N THR A 24 -7.07 11.94 -12.21
CA THR A 24 -8.23 12.04 -13.10
C THR A 24 -8.23 11.02 -14.24
N THR A 25 -7.07 10.45 -14.58
CA THR A 25 -6.97 9.46 -15.66
C THR A 25 -6.86 8.04 -15.11
N LEU A 26 -7.30 7.06 -15.90
CA LEU A 26 -7.17 5.64 -15.54
C LEU A 26 -5.70 5.27 -15.33
N ALA A 27 -4.80 5.69 -16.22
CA ALA A 27 -3.38 5.36 -16.12
C ALA A 27 -2.76 5.89 -14.83
N GLN A 28 -3.03 7.16 -14.48
CA GLN A 28 -2.57 7.74 -13.21
C GLN A 28 -3.17 7.01 -12.00
N ALA A 29 -4.45 6.63 -12.05
CA ALA A 29 -5.09 5.89 -10.96
C ALA A 29 -4.45 4.52 -10.72
N LEU A 30 -4.11 3.80 -11.81
CA LEU A 30 -3.42 2.51 -11.72
C LEU A 30 -1.99 2.66 -11.17
N VAL A 31 -1.24 3.68 -11.60
CA VAL A 31 0.11 3.97 -11.08
C VAL A 31 0.05 4.36 -9.60
N PHE A 32 -0.91 5.21 -9.22
CA PHE A 32 -1.13 5.63 -7.83
C PHE A 32 -1.49 4.44 -6.95
N ALA A 33 -2.40 3.58 -7.40
CA ALA A 33 -2.81 2.37 -6.69
C ALA A 33 -1.69 1.32 -6.60
N ALA A 34 -0.94 1.09 -7.67
CA ALA A 34 0.21 0.19 -7.67
C ALA A 34 1.30 0.68 -6.71
N THR A 35 1.58 1.98 -6.71
CA THR A 35 2.52 2.60 -5.75
C THR A 35 2.02 2.43 -4.33
N THR A 36 0.74 2.70 -4.06
CA THR A 36 0.13 2.50 -2.74
C THR A 36 0.22 1.04 -2.29
N ALA A 37 -0.04 0.08 -3.19
CA ALA A 37 0.07 -1.36 -2.93
C ALA A 37 1.50 -1.77 -2.56
N GLY A 38 2.50 -1.29 -3.30
CA GLY A 38 3.91 -1.57 -3.02
C GLY A 38 4.38 -0.99 -1.69
N PHE A 39 4.04 0.28 -1.43
CA PHE A 39 4.43 0.96 -0.21
C PHE A 39 3.65 0.51 1.02
N ALA A 40 2.51 -0.18 0.84
CA ALA A 40 1.88 -0.94 1.92
C ALA A 40 2.71 -2.14 2.39
N LEU A 41 3.82 -2.49 1.72
CA LEU A 41 4.75 -3.54 2.17
C LEU A 41 6.03 -2.96 2.77
N LEU A 42 6.26 -1.65 2.59
CA LEU A 42 7.47 -0.99 3.04
C LEU A 42 7.66 -1.11 4.56
N PRO A 43 6.62 -0.98 5.41
CA PRO A 43 6.81 -1.09 6.85
C PRO A 43 7.42 -2.43 7.28
N ASP A 44 7.05 -3.53 6.64
CA ASP A 44 7.54 -4.87 6.93
C ASP A 44 8.99 -5.13 6.47
N LEU A 45 9.62 -4.18 5.77
CA LEU A 45 11.05 -4.24 5.46
C LEU A 45 11.91 -4.19 6.73
N ASP A 46 11.39 -3.73 7.86
CA ASP A 46 12.07 -3.77 9.15
C ASP A 46 12.24 -5.19 9.72
N HIS A 47 11.66 -6.23 9.09
CA HIS A 47 11.83 -7.62 9.50
C HIS A 47 12.95 -8.31 8.70
N PRO A 48 14.05 -8.76 9.32
CA PRO A 48 15.22 -9.30 8.60
C PRO A 48 14.94 -10.62 7.84
N GLY A 49 13.89 -11.33 8.22
CA GLY A 49 13.43 -12.54 7.57
C GLY A 49 12.38 -12.33 6.47
N ALA A 50 11.94 -11.10 6.21
CA ALA A 50 10.93 -10.82 5.19
C ALA A 50 11.44 -11.17 3.79
N ARG A 51 10.52 -11.50 2.87
CA ARG A 51 10.87 -11.64 1.45
C ARG A 51 11.25 -10.28 0.86
N ALA A 52 10.40 -9.28 1.10
CA ALA A 52 10.63 -7.90 0.72
C ALA A 52 12.01 -7.35 1.16
N SER A 53 12.51 -7.69 2.36
CA SER A 53 13.83 -7.24 2.82
C SER A 53 14.99 -7.86 2.02
N LYS A 54 14.75 -8.94 1.29
CA LYS A 54 15.75 -9.69 0.50
C LYS A 54 15.58 -9.51 -1.01
N LEU A 55 14.49 -8.87 -1.44
CA LEU A 55 14.06 -8.78 -2.85
C LEU A 55 15.16 -8.25 -3.79
N LEU A 56 15.79 -7.13 -3.45
CA LEU A 56 16.85 -6.52 -4.26
C LEU A 56 18.24 -6.72 -3.63
N GLY A 57 18.39 -7.81 -2.86
CA GLY A 57 19.64 -8.18 -2.21
C GLY A 57 20.20 -7.04 -1.34
N PRO A 58 21.37 -6.44 -1.66
CA PRO A 58 21.99 -5.39 -0.84
C PRO A 58 21.12 -4.14 -0.64
N LEU A 59 20.28 -3.77 -1.63
CA LEU A 59 19.49 -2.54 -1.55
C LEU A 59 18.40 -2.65 -0.48
N THR A 60 17.52 -3.65 -0.60
CA THR A 60 16.46 -3.89 0.39
C THR A 60 17.02 -4.38 1.73
N GLY A 61 18.15 -5.09 1.72
CA GLY A 61 18.84 -5.51 2.94
C GLY A 61 19.43 -4.32 3.70
N GLY A 62 20.02 -3.35 2.98
CA GLY A 62 20.51 -2.09 3.55
C GLY A 62 19.38 -1.23 4.10
N LEU A 63 18.27 -1.10 3.36
CA LEU A 63 17.07 -0.40 3.83
C LEU A 63 16.49 -1.05 5.09
N SER A 64 16.37 -2.38 5.11
CA SER A 64 15.96 -3.15 6.30
C SER A 64 16.86 -2.86 7.50
N TRP A 65 18.19 -2.91 7.30
CA TRP A 65 19.15 -2.60 8.35
C TRP A 65 18.97 -1.17 8.88
N LEU A 66 18.79 -0.19 7.98
CA LEU A 66 18.60 1.21 8.34
C LEU A 66 17.32 1.42 9.15
N LEU A 67 16.18 0.90 8.67
CA LEU A 67 14.89 0.97 9.36
C LEU A 67 14.98 0.41 10.77
N ARG A 68 15.58 -0.77 10.92
CA ARG A 68 15.76 -1.44 12.22
C ARG A 68 16.63 -0.63 13.18
N LYS A 69 17.70 -0.02 12.66
CA LYS A 69 18.62 0.80 13.46
C LYS A 69 17.98 2.11 13.90
N ALA A 70 17.33 2.82 12.97
CA ALA A 70 16.60 4.03 13.26
C ALA A 70 15.47 3.77 14.28
N SER A 71 14.71 2.70 14.06
CA SER A 71 13.63 2.28 14.95
C SER A 71 14.15 1.94 16.36
N ALA A 72 15.21 1.14 16.47
CA ALA A 72 15.80 0.80 17.76
C ALA A 72 16.36 2.02 18.50
N GLY A 73 17.00 2.95 17.78
CA GLY A 73 17.51 4.18 18.35
C GLY A 73 16.38 5.06 18.88
N LEU A 74 15.34 5.28 18.07
CA LEU A 74 14.18 6.06 18.47
C LEU A 74 13.44 5.40 19.65
N TYR A 75 13.25 4.08 19.61
CA TYR A 75 12.63 3.34 20.71
C TYR A 75 13.42 3.47 22.00
N ALA A 76 14.74 3.33 21.96
CA ALA A 76 15.58 3.41 23.14
C ALA A 76 15.47 4.75 23.88
N VAL A 77 15.25 5.85 23.14
CA VAL A 77 15.13 7.20 23.73
C VAL A 77 13.70 7.62 24.06
N THR A 78 12.69 7.00 23.44
CA THR A 78 11.27 7.38 23.61
C THR A 78 10.41 6.39 24.37
N LYS A 79 10.91 5.16 24.64
CA LYS A 79 10.14 4.14 25.35
C LYS A 79 9.70 4.64 26.73
N GLY A 80 8.40 4.57 26.96
CA GLY A 80 7.74 4.84 28.21
C GLY A 80 7.94 3.73 29.25
N PRO A 81 7.49 3.97 30.49
CA PRO A 81 7.73 3.05 31.62
C PRO A 81 6.96 1.73 31.50
N ARG A 82 5.85 1.71 30.75
CA ARG A 82 5.05 0.50 30.53
C ARG A 82 5.31 -0.17 29.17
N ASP A 83 6.08 0.47 28.29
CA ASP A 83 6.42 -0.12 27.00
C ASP A 83 7.24 -1.40 27.18
N GLU A 84 7.07 -2.33 26.23
CA GLU A 84 7.66 -3.65 26.29
C GLU A 84 9.18 -3.64 26.50
N ARG A 85 9.69 -4.68 27.16
CA ARG A 85 11.14 -4.90 27.30
C ARG A 85 11.68 -5.51 26.00
N GLY A 86 11.73 -4.68 24.95
CA GLY A 86 12.21 -5.03 23.62
C GLY A 86 13.34 -4.14 23.12
N LYS A 87 13.86 -4.44 21.93
CA LYS A 87 14.89 -3.64 21.23
C LYS A 87 14.30 -2.58 20.30
N GLY A 88 12.98 -2.59 20.06
CA GLY A 88 12.31 -1.66 19.14
C GLY A 88 12.73 -1.79 17.68
N THR A 89 13.31 -2.93 17.27
CA THR A 89 13.85 -3.10 15.91
C THR A 89 12.79 -3.44 14.86
N HIS A 90 11.62 -3.92 15.27
CA HIS A 90 10.54 -4.35 14.36
C HIS A 90 9.20 -3.90 14.93
N ARG A 91 8.24 -3.52 14.07
CA ARG A 91 6.88 -3.06 14.41
C ARG A 91 6.84 -1.78 15.22
N HIS A 92 7.85 -0.94 15.07
CA HIS A 92 7.98 0.33 15.79
C HIS A 92 7.98 1.47 14.77
N LEU A 93 9.09 2.16 14.52
CA LEU A 93 9.12 3.39 13.72
C LEU A 93 8.33 3.30 12.41
N SER A 94 8.56 2.27 11.60
CA SER A 94 7.91 2.05 10.31
C SER A 94 6.39 1.82 10.40
N HIS A 95 5.89 1.40 11.56
CA HIS A 95 4.50 1.07 11.83
C HIS A 95 3.79 2.22 12.57
N THR A 96 4.06 3.46 12.14
CA THR A 96 3.48 4.68 12.73
C THR A 96 2.92 5.59 11.65
N VAL A 97 1.87 6.35 11.97
CA VAL A 97 1.37 7.41 11.08
C VAL A 97 2.42 8.49 10.88
N LEU A 98 3.25 8.75 11.90
CA LEU A 98 4.35 9.70 11.83
C LEU A 98 5.33 9.32 10.72
N PHE A 99 5.74 8.04 10.67
CA PHE A 99 6.62 7.54 9.62
C PHE A 99 5.95 7.58 8.25
N ALA A 100 4.68 7.18 8.14
CA ALA A 100 3.95 7.24 6.89
C ALA A 100 3.91 8.67 6.31
N VAL A 101 3.59 9.66 7.15
CA VAL A 101 3.55 11.08 6.76
C VAL A 101 4.95 11.60 6.42
N ALA A 102 5.95 11.33 7.26
CA ALA A 102 7.32 11.77 7.03
C ALA A 102 7.90 11.20 5.73
N LEU A 103 7.66 9.90 5.47
CA LEU A 103 8.08 9.26 4.24
C LEU A 103 7.34 9.82 3.02
N GLY A 104 6.04 10.08 3.14
CA GLY A 104 5.28 10.75 2.07
C GLY A 104 5.83 12.12 1.71
N PHE A 105 6.13 12.97 2.70
CA PHE A 105 6.78 14.26 2.46
C PHE A 105 8.16 14.11 1.84
N ALA A 106 8.97 13.17 2.34
CA ALA A 106 10.30 12.89 1.78
C ALA A 106 10.21 12.42 0.33
N THR A 107 9.23 11.58 -0.01
CA THR A 107 8.96 11.16 -1.38
C THR A 107 8.51 12.34 -2.24
N SER A 108 7.57 13.18 -1.78
CA SER A 108 7.13 14.37 -2.53
C SER A 108 8.31 15.26 -2.88
N ALA A 109 9.07 15.69 -1.88
CA ALA A 109 10.24 16.55 -2.06
C ALA A 109 11.33 15.88 -2.91
N GLY A 110 11.55 14.58 -2.74
CA GLY A 110 12.50 13.81 -3.53
C GLY A 110 12.11 13.71 -5.00
N THR A 111 10.82 13.53 -5.30
CA THR A 111 10.32 13.53 -6.68
C THR A 111 10.38 14.91 -7.32
N GLU A 112 10.10 15.98 -6.58
CA GLU A 112 10.24 17.36 -7.07
C GLU A 112 11.71 17.70 -7.39
N ALA A 113 12.64 17.29 -6.54
CA ALA A 113 14.06 17.56 -6.73
C ALA A 113 14.71 16.67 -7.82
N GLY A 114 14.30 15.40 -7.90
CA GLY A 114 14.88 14.42 -8.83
C GLY A 114 14.14 14.30 -10.17
N GLY A 115 12.99 14.96 -10.31
CA GLY A 115 12.15 14.96 -11.50
C GLY A 115 11.65 13.56 -11.91
N PRO A 116 11.38 13.36 -13.21
CA PRO A 116 10.79 12.12 -13.75
C PRO A 116 11.52 10.82 -13.39
N TRP A 117 12.84 10.87 -13.20
CA TRP A 117 13.63 9.69 -12.86
C TRP A 117 13.44 9.26 -11.41
N ALA A 118 13.27 10.21 -10.48
CA ALA A 118 12.91 9.90 -9.10
C ALA A 118 11.50 9.32 -9.02
N VAL A 119 10.56 9.88 -9.79
CA VAL A 119 9.20 9.32 -9.97
C VAL A 119 9.27 7.88 -10.44
N ALA A 120 9.99 7.61 -11.54
CA ALA A 120 10.16 6.26 -12.07
C ALA A 120 10.76 5.31 -11.04
N GLY A 121 11.78 5.74 -10.29
CA GLY A 121 12.39 4.94 -9.23
C GLY A 121 11.40 4.55 -8.13
N VAL A 122 10.57 5.49 -7.67
CA VAL A 122 9.53 5.24 -6.66
C VAL A 122 8.48 4.25 -7.17
N VAL A 123 7.97 4.47 -8.39
CA VAL A 123 6.94 3.62 -9.01
C VAL A 123 7.48 2.21 -9.23
N VAL A 124 8.67 2.07 -9.82
CA VAL A 124 9.29 0.76 -10.07
C VAL A 124 9.57 0.03 -8.76
N PHE A 125 10.10 0.73 -7.73
CA PHE A 125 10.32 0.11 -6.43
C PHE A 125 9.01 -0.38 -5.80
N GLY A 126 7.94 0.42 -5.84
CA GLY A 126 6.61 0.02 -5.38
C GLY A 126 6.07 -1.18 -6.14
N LEU A 127 6.15 -1.18 -7.47
CA LEU A 127 5.72 -2.31 -8.32
C LEU A 127 6.44 -3.60 -7.94
N LEU A 128 7.77 -3.57 -7.81
CA LEU A 128 8.57 -4.74 -7.45
C LEU A 128 8.18 -5.30 -6.07
N LEU A 129 7.93 -4.42 -5.08
CA LEU A 129 7.43 -4.86 -3.78
C LEU A 129 6.06 -5.52 -3.90
N ALA A 130 5.12 -4.90 -4.61
CA ALA A 130 3.77 -5.43 -4.80
C ALA A 130 3.79 -6.80 -5.50
N GLU A 131 4.64 -6.96 -6.51
CA GLU A 131 4.84 -8.22 -7.25
C GLU A 131 5.43 -9.33 -6.37
N ASP A 132 6.46 -9.05 -5.56
CA ASP A 132 7.02 -10.03 -4.62
C ASP A 132 5.95 -10.56 -3.65
N ALA A 133 5.02 -9.70 -3.23
CA ALA A 133 3.94 -10.08 -2.34
C ALA A 133 2.83 -10.86 -3.06
N LEU A 134 2.38 -10.41 -4.24
CA LEU A 134 1.22 -10.95 -4.96
C LEU A 134 1.56 -12.13 -5.88
N GLY A 135 2.83 -12.27 -6.26
CA GLY A 135 3.41 -13.38 -7.02
C GLY A 135 3.82 -13.03 -8.45
N ASP A 136 4.84 -13.74 -8.94
CA ASP A 136 5.50 -13.54 -10.24
C ASP A 136 4.57 -13.60 -11.47
N TRP A 137 3.37 -14.17 -11.33
CA TRP A 137 2.37 -14.19 -12.40
C TRP A 137 1.92 -12.79 -12.84
N LEU A 138 2.12 -11.77 -11.98
CA LEU A 138 1.85 -10.37 -12.31
C LEU A 138 2.91 -9.75 -13.21
N LEU A 139 4.16 -10.23 -13.20
CA LEU A 139 5.26 -9.67 -14.00
C LEU A 139 4.92 -9.50 -15.49
N PRO A 140 4.33 -10.47 -16.20
CA PRO A 140 3.95 -10.26 -17.61
C PRO A 140 2.84 -9.22 -17.76
N VAL A 141 1.94 -9.08 -16.79
CA VAL A 141 0.81 -8.13 -16.82
C VAL A 141 1.33 -6.71 -16.58
N SER A 142 2.08 -6.49 -15.50
CA SER A 142 2.67 -5.20 -15.16
C SER A 142 3.72 -4.78 -16.18
N GLY A 143 4.60 -5.69 -16.60
CA GLY A 143 5.60 -5.45 -17.64
C GLY A 143 4.96 -5.10 -18.98
N GLY A 144 3.92 -5.84 -19.39
CA GLY A 144 3.14 -5.53 -20.58
C GLY A 144 2.47 -4.16 -20.51
N ALA A 145 1.87 -3.81 -19.37
CA ALA A 145 1.24 -2.50 -19.15
C ALA A 145 2.26 -1.35 -19.20
N VAL A 146 3.45 -1.52 -18.59
CA VAL A 146 4.53 -0.53 -18.66
C VAL A 146 5.04 -0.36 -20.08
N VAL A 147 5.30 -1.46 -20.80
CA VAL A 147 5.75 -1.40 -22.20
C VAL A 147 4.72 -0.72 -23.10
N TRP A 148 3.44 -1.09 -22.94
CA TRP A 148 2.34 -0.46 -23.66
C TRP A 148 2.25 1.05 -23.37
N TRP A 149 2.33 1.43 -22.10
CA TRP A 149 2.29 2.84 -21.69
C TRP A 149 3.48 3.63 -22.24
N VAL A 150 4.70 3.07 -22.21
CA VAL A 150 5.88 3.71 -22.80
C VAL A 150 5.73 3.87 -24.30
N TYR A 151 5.17 2.88 -25.00
CA TYR A 151 4.92 2.95 -26.44
C TYR A 151 3.96 4.08 -26.80
N GLU A 152 2.79 4.14 -26.15
CA GLU A 152 1.75 5.17 -26.35
C GLU A 152 2.26 6.58 -26.02
N ASN A 153 3.08 6.71 -24.97
CA ASN A 153 3.57 8.00 -24.49
C ASN A 153 4.99 8.30 -24.97
N SER A 154 5.54 7.55 -25.93
CA SER A 154 6.96 7.62 -26.32
C SER A 154 7.46 9.01 -26.74
N SER A 155 6.55 9.87 -27.23
CA SER A 155 6.86 11.26 -27.58
C SER A 155 7.05 12.19 -26.38
N ASN A 156 6.46 11.89 -25.22
CA ASN A 156 6.41 12.76 -24.03
C ASN A 156 6.45 12.00 -22.67
N ALA A 157 6.96 10.77 -22.63
CA ALA A 157 6.86 9.89 -21.45
C ALA A 157 7.44 10.52 -20.16
N LEU A 158 8.49 11.32 -20.28
CA LEU A 158 9.06 12.04 -19.13
C LEU A 158 8.12 13.13 -18.60
N ALA A 159 7.37 13.80 -19.46
CA ALA A 159 6.39 14.80 -19.04
C ALA A 159 5.18 14.15 -18.33
N GLU A 160 4.75 12.97 -18.79
CA GLU A 160 3.70 12.19 -18.12
C GLU A 160 4.12 11.70 -16.73
N LEU A 161 5.40 11.32 -16.57
CA LEU A 161 5.97 11.03 -15.24
C LEU A 161 6.05 12.29 -14.38
N ASP A 162 6.42 13.43 -14.96
CA ASP A 162 6.47 14.69 -14.23
C ASP A 162 5.08 15.13 -13.74
N ALA A 163 4.03 14.80 -14.47
CA ALA A 163 2.65 15.11 -14.10
C ALA A 163 2.18 14.42 -12.80
N VAL A 164 2.89 13.38 -12.34
CA VAL A 164 2.62 12.70 -11.06
C VAL A 164 3.64 13.03 -9.97
N THR A 165 4.58 13.95 -10.24
CA THR A 165 5.51 14.50 -9.24
C THR A 165 4.74 15.06 -8.04
N GLY A 166 5.25 14.83 -6.83
CA GLY A 166 4.61 15.24 -5.58
C GLY A 166 3.41 14.36 -5.17
N LEU A 167 2.53 13.99 -6.12
CA LEU A 167 1.37 13.12 -5.87
C LEU A 167 1.78 11.74 -5.34
N LEU A 168 2.94 11.23 -5.76
CA LEU A 168 3.46 9.96 -5.24
C LEU A 168 3.75 10.00 -3.74
N GLY A 169 4.01 11.18 -3.16
CA GLY A 169 4.13 11.33 -1.70
C GLY A 169 2.85 10.89 -0.96
N ILE A 170 1.68 11.23 -1.52
CA ILE A 170 0.38 10.81 -0.98
C ILE A 170 0.21 9.30 -1.12
N ALA A 171 0.54 8.72 -2.29
CA ALA A 171 0.44 7.27 -2.51
C ALA A 171 1.34 6.48 -1.52
N VAL A 172 2.57 6.94 -1.32
CA VAL A 172 3.53 6.33 -0.38
C VAL A 172 3.04 6.40 1.06
N ALA A 173 2.58 7.59 1.50
CA ALA A 173 2.02 7.75 2.84
C ALA A 173 0.78 6.88 3.04
N LEU A 174 -0.12 6.85 2.05
CA LEU A 174 -1.33 6.05 2.09
C LEU A 174 -1.02 4.55 2.16
N GLY A 175 0.00 4.08 1.44
CA GLY A 175 0.44 2.69 1.50
C GLY A 175 0.86 2.30 2.91
N CYS A 176 1.80 3.06 3.50
CA CYS A 176 2.27 2.83 4.87
C CYS A 176 1.15 2.97 5.91
N PHE A 177 0.24 3.94 5.72
CA PHE A 177 -0.94 4.11 6.57
C PHE A 177 -1.85 2.88 6.52
N THR A 178 -2.13 2.37 5.31
CA THR A 178 -3.00 1.21 5.09
C THR A 178 -2.39 -0.05 5.68
N HIS A 179 -1.06 -0.21 5.59
CA HIS A 179 -0.33 -1.27 6.30
C HIS A 179 -0.62 -1.20 7.81
N CYS A 180 -0.37 -0.04 8.42
CA CYS A 180 -0.52 0.14 9.86
C CYS A 180 -1.96 -0.10 10.33
N LEU A 181 -2.94 0.34 9.54
CA LEU A 181 -4.35 0.08 9.80
C LEU A 181 -4.68 -1.41 9.70
N GLY A 182 -4.14 -2.10 8.70
CA GLY A 182 -4.24 -3.55 8.55
C GLY A 182 -3.66 -4.30 9.74
N ASP A 183 -2.49 -3.90 10.23
CA ASP A 183 -1.87 -4.49 11.43
C ASP A 183 -2.66 -4.18 12.70
N ALA A 184 -3.22 -2.98 12.83
CA ALA A 184 -4.01 -2.56 14.00
C ALA A 184 -5.25 -3.43 14.22
N VAL A 185 -5.87 -3.93 13.15
CA VAL A 185 -7.05 -4.82 13.25
C VAL A 185 -6.70 -6.29 13.54
N THR A 186 -5.41 -6.64 13.61
CA THR A 186 -4.98 -8.00 13.98
C THR A 186 -4.88 -8.19 15.50
N GLU A 187 -4.68 -9.43 15.95
CA GLU A 187 -4.35 -9.72 17.36
C GLU A 187 -3.06 -9.02 17.83
N SER A 188 -2.13 -8.72 16.91
CA SER A 188 -0.84 -8.12 17.21
C SER A 188 -0.87 -6.59 17.30
N GLY A 189 -1.91 -5.90 16.80
CA GLY A 189 -2.04 -4.43 16.88
C GLY A 189 -0.95 -3.64 16.16
N CYS A 190 -0.86 -2.34 16.38
CA CYS A 190 0.16 -1.49 15.72
C CYS A 190 0.39 -0.23 16.56
N PRO A 191 1.63 0.25 16.81
CA PRO A 191 1.90 1.50 17.53
C PRO A 191 1.59 2.74 16.68
N PHE A 192 0.44 2.73 16.02
CA PHE A 192 0.07 3.60 14.92
C PHE A 192 0.10 5.08 15.30
N LEU A 193 -0.23 5.38 16.56
CA LEU A 193 -0.38 6.73 17.09
C LEU A 193 0.87 7.23 17.85
N PHE A 194 1.99 6.50 17.81
CA PHE A 194 3.26 7.03 18.34
C PHE A 194 3.49 8.47 17.81
N PRO A 195 3.90 9.44 18.66
CA PRO A 195 4.41 9.29 20.03
C PRO A 195 3.38 9.55 21.14
N LEU A 196 2.08 9.42 20.87
CA LEU A 196 1.04 9.70 21.86
C LEU A 196 1.03 8.64 22.98
N PRO A 197 1.25 9.02 24.26
CA PRO A 197 1.24 8.05 25.35
C PRO A 197 -0.19 7.61 25.65
N ILE A 198 -0.47 6.32 25.49
CA ILE A 198 -1.77 5.71 25.76
C ILE A 198 -1.57 4.63 26.81
N ALA A 199 -2.36 4.67 27.89
CA ALA A 199 -2.26 3.74 29.02
C ALA A 199 -0.85 3.62 29.66
N GLY A 200 0.02 4.62 29.47
CA GLY A 200 1.39 4.66 29.99
C GLY A 200 2.45 4.01 29.07
N GLU A 201 2.05 3.63 27.87
CA GLU A 201 2.88 3.12 26.77
C GLU A 201 3.01 4.21 25.71
N THR A 202 4.23 4.59 25.32
CA THR A 202 4.48 5.54 24.22
C THR A 202 4.31 4.85 22.87
N TRP A 203 4.58 3.55 22.82
CA TRP A 203 4.47 2.68 21.65
C TRP A 203 3.26 1.76 21.77
N TYR A 204 2.14 2.33 22.21
CA TYR A 204 0.90 1.59 22.48
C TYR A 204 0.34 0.93 21.21
N GLU A 205 0.26 -0.40 21.21
CA GLU A 205 -0.28 -1.17 20.10
C GLU A 205 -1.80 -1.02 20.00
N LEU A 206 -2.24 -0.07 19.17
CA LEU A 206 -3.64 0.19 18.88
C LEU A 206 -4.31 -1.07 18.32
N ARG A 207 -5.41 -1.46 18.95
CA ARG A 207 -6.22 -2.63 18.60
C ARG A 207 -7.70 -2.33 18.82
N PRO A 208 -8.62 -2.77 17.94
CA PRO A 208 -10.05 -2.73 18.21
C PRO A 208 -10.41 -3.71 19.34
N PRO A 209 -11.66 -3.76 19.83
CA PRO A 209 -12.11 -4.83 20.74
C PRO A 209 -11.77 -6.24 20.24
N SER A 210 -11.53 -7.19 21.14
CA SER A 210 -11.01 -8.53 20.80
C SER A 210 -11.85 -9.31 19.79
N TRP A 211 -13.17 -9.10 19.76
CA TRP A 211 -14.10 -9.76 18.84
C TRP A 211 -14.04 -9.24 17.39
N LEU A 212 -13.38 -8.10 17.15
CA LEU A 212 -13.11 -7.58 15.80
C LEU A 212 -11.74 -8.01 15.26
N ARG A 213 -10.90 -8.63 16.09
CA ARG A 213 -9.52 -8.99 15.73
C ARG A 213 -9.48 -10.33 15.01
N PHE A 214 -8.53 -10.48 14.11
CA PHE A 214 -8.25 -11.76 13.47
C PHE A 214 -6.76 -12.09 13.49
N ARG A 215 -6.44 -13.37 13.25
CA ARG A 215 -5.07 -13.86 13.15
C ARG A 215 -4.57 -13.78 11.71
N THR A 216 -3.41 -13.16 11.55
CA THR A 216 -2.62 -13.16 10.33
C THR A 216 -2.30 -14.58 9.85
N GLY A 217 -2.44 -14.82 8.54
CA GLY A 217 -2.13 -16.06 7.85
C GLY A 217 -3.07 -17.22 8.19
N LYS A 218 -4.24 -16.95 8.78
CA LYS A 218 -5.22 -17.97 9.20
C LYS A 218 -6.49 -17.93 8.35
N GLY A 219 -7.43 -18.82 8.68
CA GLY A 219 -8.63 -19.08 7.88
C GLY A 219 -9.49 -17.86 7.57
N PHE A 220 -9.65 -16.92 8.51
CA PHE A 220 -10.46 -15.71 8.27
C PHE A 220 -9.82 -14.77 7.23
N GLU A 221 -8.51 -14.53 7.34
CA GLU A 221 -7.81 -13.70 6.35
C GLU A 221 -7.90 -14.32 4.95
N ASN A 222 -7.54 -15.59 4.82
CA ASN A 222 -7.48 -16.26 3.51
C ASN A 222 -8.86 -16.60 2.94
N GLY A 223 -9.85 -16.85 3.81
CA GLY A 223 -11.20 -17.27 3.41
C GLY A 223 -12.18 -16.11 3.21
N PHE A 224 -11.92 -14.94 3.81
CA PHE A 224 -12.83 -13.80 3.73
C PHE A 224 -12.14 -12.49 3.36
N VAL A 225 -11.13 -12.05 4.13
CA VAL A 225 -10.50 -10.74 3.91
C VAL A 225 -9.87 -10.66 2.52
N PHE A 226 -9.01 -11.61 2.18
CA PHE A 226 -8.34 -11.64 0.88
C PHE A 226 -9.33 -11.73 -0.29
N PRO A 227 -10.29 -12.67 -0.34
CA PRO A 227 -11.29 -12.71 -1.41
C PRO A 227 -12.14 -11.44 -1.52
N ALA A 228 -12.58 -10.87 -0.40
CA ALA A 228 -13.39 -9.65 -0.40
C ALA A 228 -12.61 -8.47 -1.00
N PHE A 229 -11.36 -8.27 -0.57
CA PHE A 229 -10.49 -7.24 -1.14
C PHE A 229 -10.06 -7.55 -2.57
N ALA A 230 -10.03 -8.81 -3.00
CA ALA A 230 -9.73 -9.17 -4.39
C ALA A 230 -10.86 -8.76 -5.34
N VAL A 231 -12.12 -8.99 -4.93
CA VAL A 231 -13.29 -8.50 -5.65
C VAL A 231 -13.31 -6.96 -5.65
N LEU A 232 -13.08 -6.35 -4.48
CA LEU A 232 -13.06 -4.89 -4.36
C LEU A 232 -11.95 -4.26 -5.22
N ALA A 233 -10.78 -4.89 -5.30
CA ALA A 233 -9.65 -4.44 -6.11
C ALA A 233 -10.00 -4.31 -7.60
N VAL A 234 -10.89 -5.17 -8.10
CA VAL A 234 -11.39 -5.12 -9.48
C VAL A 234 -12.51 -4.08 -9.61
N LEU A 235 -13.47 -4.09 -8.69
CA LEU A 235 -14.62 -3.18 -8.75
C LEU A 235 -14.24 -1.70 -8.63
N LEU A 236 -13.18 -1.39 -7.89
CA LEU A 236 -12.67 -0.03 -7.71
C LEU A 236 -11.90 0.50 -8.93
N ILE A 237 -11.57 -0.34 -9.92
CA ILE A 237 -10.93 0.14 -11.15
C ILE A 237 -11.91 1.09 -11.86
N PRO A 238 -11.49 2.33 -12.19
CA PRO A 238 -12.37 3.29 -12.84
C PRO A 238 -13.07 2.70 -14.08
N GLY A 239 -14.41 2.76 -14.09
CA GLY A 239 -15.25 2.24 -15.16
C GLY A 239 -15.77 0.81 -14.97
N VAL A 240 -15.12 -0.03 -14.14
CA VAL A 240 -15.54 -1.44 -13.96
C VAL A 240 -16.90 -1.52 -13.28
N TRP A 241 -17.12 -0.78 -12.19
CA TRP A 241 -18.43 -0.75 -11.52
C TRP A 241 -19.56 -0.36 -12.48
N THR A 242 -19.36 0.69 -13.27
CA THR A 242 -20.33 1.17 -14.27
C THR A 242 -20.63 0.10 -15.32
N ALA A 243 -19.60 -0.59 -15.82
CA ALA A 243 -19.76 -1.66 -16.79
C ALA A 243 -20.54 -2.85 -16.20
N VAL A 244 -20.27 -3.23 -14.95
CA VAL A 244 -20.98 -4.31 -14.25
C VAL A 244 -22.46 -3.95 -14.04
N VAL A 245 -22.74 -2.73 -13.56
CA VAL A 245 -24.13 -2.28 -13.34
C VAL A 245 -24.88 -2.20 -14.67
N GLY A 246 -24.27 -1.65 -15.72
CA GLY A 246 -24.88 -1.60 -17.05
C GLY A 246 -25.21 -2.99 -17.58
N PHE A 247 -24.26 -3.93 -17.51
CA PHE A 247 -24.49 -5.31 -17.92
C PHE A 247 -25.65 -5.97 -17.15
N VAL A 248 -25.72 -5.78 -15.83
CA VAL A 248 -26.81 -6.33 -15.01
C VAL A 248 -28.15 -5.70 -15.39
N GLN A 249 -28.19 -4.40 -15.64
CA GLN A 249 -29.40 -3.70 -16.09
C GLN A 249 -29.87 -4.20 -17.46
N ASP A 250 -28.96 -4.44 -18.40
CA ASP A 250 -29.31 -4.96 -19.73
C ASP A 250 -29.88 -6.38 -19.65
N VAL A 251 -29.25 -7.24 -18.83
CA VAL A 251 -29.66 -8.64 -18.65
C VAL A 251 -30.99 -8.76 -17.91
N LEU A 252 -31.21 -7.96 -16.86
CA LEU A 252 -32.44 -8.01 -16.07
C LEU A 252 -33.58 -7.16 -16.67
N GLY A 253 -33.25 -6.07 -17.35
CA GLY A 253 -34.20 -5.15 -17.99
C GLY A 253 -34.72 -5.63 -19.35
N GLY A 254 -34.00 -6.51 -20.04
CA GLY A 254 -34.36 -7.07 -21.35
C GLY A 254 -35.56 -8.02 -21.40
N THR A 255 -36.37 -8.13 -20.34
CA THR A 255 -37.55 -9.04 -20.26
C THR A 255 -38.91 -8.36 -20.44
N THR A 256 -38.98 -7.07 -20.84
CA THR A 256 -40.27 -6.34 -20.91
C THR A 256 -40.69 -5.80 -22.28
N VAL A 257 -40.07 -6.23 -23.39
CA VAL A 257 -40.49 -5.79 -24.73
C VAL A 257 -40.72 -7.00 -25.64
N GLU A 258 -41.78 -7.76 -25.37
CA GLU A 258 -42.47 -8.61 -26.37
C GLU A 258 -43.80 -9.11 -25.80
N ALA A 259 -44.70 -8.17 -25.47
CA ALA A 259 -46.09 -8.49 -25.17
C ALA A 259 -46.97 -7.31 -25.58
N ASP A 260 -47.08 -7.08 -26.89
CA ASP A 260 -48.25 -6.44 -27.49
C ASP A 260 -48.36 -6.95 -28.93
N SER A 261 -49.19 -7.98 -29.09
CA SER A 261 -49.71 -8.53 -30.34
C SER A 261 -51.16 -8.11 -30.51
#